data_AF-A0A3M1U939-F1
#
_entry.id   AF-A0A3M1U939-F1
#
_cell.length_a   1.000
_cell.length_b   1.000
_cell.length_c   1.000
_cell.angle_alpha   90.00
_cell.angle_beta   90.00
_cell.angle_gamma   90.00
#
_symmetry.space_group_name_H-M   'P 1'
#
loop_
_entity.id
_entity.type
_entity.pdbx_description
1 polymer ?
#
loop_
_entity_poly.entity_id
_entity_poly.type
_entity_poly.pdbx_seq_one_letter_code
_entity_poly.pdbx_strand_id
1 'polypeptide(L)'
;MVGLVYRMRQVIERQGEVFQAGGSDHVGVFGIVSAGVAKRYAPSAAVDGATRPLWMIVVRDDDTTAETDTILWNGLALAVLAIVGRRVRGTTVCKVILAHS
;
A
#
# COMPACT_ATOMS: atom_id res chain seq x y z
N MET A 1 -9.63 -18.15 -11.25
CA MET A 1 -9.46 -16.82 -10.61
C MET A 1 -8.32 -16.83 -9.58
N VAL A 2 -8.18 -17.92 -8.80
CA VAL A 2 -7.07 -18.18 -7.86
C VAL A 2 -5.67 -17.97 -8.47
N GLY A 3 -5.47 -18.32 -9.74
CA GLY A 3 -4.16 -18.20 -10.39
C GLY A 3 -3.60 -16.78 -10.49
N LEU A 4 -4.45 -15.75 -10.65
CA LEU A 4 -3.97 -14.36 -10.71
C LEU A 4 -3.59 -13.84 -9.32
N VAL A 5 -4.43 -14.11 -8.31
CA VAL A 5 -4.14 -13.78 -6.91
C VAL A 5 -2.82 -14.43 -6.48
N TYR A 6 -2.67 -15.73 -6.77
CA TYR A 6 -1.45 -16.47 -6.48
C TYR A 6 -0.21 -15.85 -7.13
N ARG A 7 -0.28 -15.52 -8.42
CA ARG A 7 0.83 -14.85 -9.13
C ARG A 7 1.17 -13.49 -8.52
N MET A 8 0.15 -12.71 -8.14
CA MET A 8 0.37 -11.39 -7.55
C MET A 8 1.04 -11.51 -6.18
N ARG A 9 0.59 -12.44 -5.32
CA ARG A 9 1.24 -12.76 -4.04
C ARG A 9 2.70 -13.14 -4.25
N GLN A 10 2.99 -14.02 -5.20
CA GLN A 10 4.36 -14.44 -5.51
C GLN A 10 5.24 -13.28 -5.99
N VAL A 11 4.71 -12.33 -6.77
CA VAL A 11 5.48 -11.14 -7.18
C VAL A 11 5.79 -10.25 -5.97
N ILE A 12 4.79 -10.01 -5.11
CA ILE A 12 4.96 -9.19 -3.90
C ILE A 12 5.96 -9.85 -2.94
N GLU A 13 5.88 -11.16 -2.72
CA GLU A 13 6.80 -11.89 -1.85
C GLU A 13 8.25 -11.88 -2.37
N ARG A 14 8.45 -11.87 -3.70
CA ARG A 14 9.78 -11.91 -4.32
C ARG A 14 10.44 -10.54 -4.47
N GLN A 15 9.65 -9.49 -4.65
CA GLN A 15 10.13 -8.14 -4.97
C GLN A 15 9.87 -7.13 -3.86
N GLY A 16 9.06 -7.51 -2.87
CA GLY A 16 8.68 -6.64 -1.77
C GLY A 16 9.74 -6.60 -0.68
N GLU A 17 9.61 -5.57 0.15
CA GLU A 17 10.41 -5.35 1.34
C GLU A 17 9.54 -5.56 2.57
N VAL A 18 10.18 -5.96 3.68
CA VAL A 18 9.51 -6.13 4.96
C VAL A 18 9.29 -4.75 5.60
N PHE A 19 8.09 -4.53 6.12
CA PHE A 19 7.76 -3.35 6.93
C PHE A 19 6.90 -3.75 8.13
N GLN A 20 6.85 -2.90 9.16
CA GLN A 20 5.97 -3.13 10.30
C GLN A 20 4.74 -2.23 10.26
N ALA A 21 3.58 -2.80 10.55
CA ALA A 21 2.33 -2.07 10.74
C ALA A 21 1.45 -2.84 11.74
N GLY A 22 0.78 -2.11 12.64
CA GLY A 22 -0.07 -2.75 13.66
C GLY A 22 0.68 -3.74 14.57
N GLY A 23 2.00 -3.57 14.73
CA GLY A 23 2.85 -4.46 15.52
C GLY A 23 3.17 -5.82 14.88
N SER A 24 2.86 -6.01 13.59
CA SER A 24 3.21 -7.22 12.83
C SER A 24 4.06 -6.87 11.62
N ASP A 25 4.85 -7.85 11.16
CA ASP A 25 5.63 -7.74 9.93
C ASP A 25 4.75 -8.05 8.71
N HIS A 26 4.88 -7.22 7.68
CA HIS A 26 4.19 -7.32 6.41
C HIS A 26 5.19 -7.22 5.26
N VAL A 27 4.76 -7.53 4.03
CA VAL A 27 5.60 -7.43 2.83
C VAL A 27 4.89 -6.58 1.78
N GLY A 28 5.59 -5.56 1.29
CA GLY A 28 5.05 -4.63 0.30
C GLY A 28 6.09 -4.17 -0.71
N VAL A 29 5.64 -3.86 -1.92
CA VAL A 29 6.49 -3.22 -2.94
C VAL A 29 6.30 -1.72 -2.86
N PHE A 30 7.37 -0.98 -2.58
CA PHE A 30 7.34 0.46 -2.36
C PHE A 30 7.67 1.23 -3.65
N GLY A 31 6.97 2.33 -3.87
CA GLY A 31 7.25 3.27 -4.94
C GLY A 31 6.79 4.68 -4.63
N ILE A 32 7.56 5.68 -5.03
CA ILE A 32 7.16 7.09 -4.90
C ILE A 32 6.20 7.42 -6.03
N VAL A 33 5.13 8.13 -5.72
CA VAL A 33 4.13 8.58 -6.70
C VAL A 33 3.92 10.07 -6.67
N SER A 34 3.55 10.63 -7.82
CA SER A 34 3.15 12.04 -7.90
C SER A 34 1.78 12.26 -7.25
N ALA A 35 1.52 13.49 -6.81
CA ALA A 35 0.21 13.87 -6.26
C ALA A 35 -0.93 13.59 -7.26
N GLY A 36 -0.71 13.80 -8.56
CA GLY A 36 -1.71 13.49 -9.59
C GLY A 36 -2.06 12.01 -9.69
N VAL A 37 -1.09 11.11 -9.47
CA VAL A 37 -1.34 9.67 -9.38
C VAL A 37 -2.04 9.34 -8.07
N ALA A 38 -1.59 9.89 -6.95
CA ALA A 38 -2.17 9.66 -5.62
C ALA A 38 -3.66 10.07 -5.52
N LYS A 39 -4.06 11.16 -6.17
CA LYS A 39 -5.47 11.62 -6.25
C LYS A 39 -6.43 10.63 -6.93
N ARG A 40 -5.91 9.58 -7.58
CA ARG A 40 -6.72 8.46 -8.10
C ARG A 40 -7.11 7.44 -7.01
N TYR A 41 -6.52 7.55 -5.83
CA TYR A 41 -6.65 6.59 -4.73
C TYR A 41 -7.21 7.20 -3.46
N ALA A 42 -6.96 8.48 -3.21
CA ALA A 42 -7.41 9.20 -2.02
C ALA A 42 -8.05 10.55 -2.38
N PRO A 43 -8.91 11.11 -1.51
CA PRO A 43 -9.49 12.43 -1.71
C PRO A 43 -8.44 13.51 -1.93
N SER A 44 -8.72 14.47 -2.83
CA SER A 44 -7.73 15.50 -3.19
C SER A 44 -7.24 16.31 -2.00
N ALA A 45 -8.13 16.65 -1.06
CA ALA A 45 -7.77 17.39 0.15
C ALA A 45 -6.76 16.63 1.03
N ALA A 46 -6.89 15.31 1.16
CA ALA A 46 -5.97 14.49 1.92
C ALA A 46 -4.59 14.43 1.24
N VAL A 47 -4.56 14.24 -0.08
CA VAL A 47 -3.32 14.22 -0.88
C VAL A 47 -2.61 15.58 -0.86
N ASP A 48 -3.36 16.67 -0.91
CA ASP A 48 -2.81 18.03 -0.90
C ASP A 48 -2.29 18.44 0.48
N GLY A 49 -2.89 17.94 1.57
CA GLY A 49 -2.43 18.16 2.95
C GLY A 49 -1.31 17.24 3.42
N ALA A 50 -1.03 16.14 2.69
CA ALA A 50 0.01 15.19 3.05
C ALA A 50 1.43 15.71 2.81
N THR A 51 2.36 15.36 3.69
CA THR A 51 3.79 15.62 3.50
C THR A 51 4.31 14.90 2.24
N ARG A 52 5.44 15.37 1.69
CA ARG A 52 6.12 14.72 0.57
C ARG A 52 7.39 14.04 1.08
N PRO A 53 7.79 12.89 0.49
CA PRO A 53 7.17 12.22 -0.66
C PRO A 53 5.88 11.44 -0.33
N LEU A 54 5.08 11.16 -1.35
CA LEU A 54 3.94 10.23 -1.27
C LEU A 54 4.38 8.84 -1.71
N TRP A 55 4.09 7.86 -0.87
CA TRP A 55 4.44 6.46 -1.08
C TRP A 55 3.20 5.68 -1.53
N MET A 56 3.38 4.87 -2.56
CA MET A 56 2.46 3.83 -2.96
C MET A 56 3.08 2.49 -2.61
N ILE A 57 2.36 1.70 -1.81
CA ILE A 57 2.83 0.41 -1.34
C ILE A 57 1.84 -0.63 -1.84
N VAL A 58 2.32 -1.57 -2.67
CA VAL A 58 1.49 -2.67 -3.18
C VAL A 58 1.68 -3.87 -2.26
N VAL A 59 0.61 -4.29 -1.60
CA VAL A 59 0.60 -5.37 -0.62
C VAL A 59 -0.38 -6.48 -1.04
N ARG A 60 -0.29 -7.63 -0.36
CA ARG A 60 -1.14 -8.78 -0.65
C ARG A 60 -2.62 -8.45 -0.48
N ASP A 61 -3.49 -9.24 -1.11
CA ASP A 61 -4.94 -9.11 -0.97
C ASP A 61 -5.43 -9.38 0.47
N ASP A 62 -4.69 -10.17 1.25
CA ASP A 62 -4.97 -10.53 2.64
C ASP A 62 -4.20 -9.69 3.68
N ASP A 63 -3.45 -8.67 3.26
CA ASP A 63 -2.75 -7.74 4.16
C ASP A 63 -3.72 -7.06 5.13
N THR A 64 -3.35 -6.95 6.41
CA THR A 64 -4.24 -6.45 7.47
C THR A 64 -3.90 -5.03 7.94
N THR A 65 -2.99 -4.33 7.26
CA THR A 65 -2.67 -2.93 7.58
C THR A 65 -3.94 -2.08 7.58
N ALA A 66 -4.12 -1.25 8.61
CA ALA A 66 -5.24 -0.34 8.76
C ALA A 66 -4.84 1.11 8.45
N GLU A 67 -5.83 1.96 8.14
CA GLU A 67 -5.58 3.40 7.92
C GLU A 67 -5.13 4.14 9.20
N THR A 68 -5.36 3.53 10.37
CA THR A 68 -4.88 4.03 11.66
C THR A 68 -3.45 3.61 12.00
N ASP A 69 -2.86 2.69 11.22
CA ASP A 69 -1.52 2.20 11.49
C ASP A 69 -0.45 3.20 11.01
N THR A 70 0.68 3.18 11.71
CA THR A 70 1.93 3.78 11.22
C THR A 70 2.77 2.68 10.60
N ILE A 71 3.18 2.87 9.35
CA ILE A 71 4.09 1.96 8.65
C ILE A 71 5.53 2.33 9.02
N LEU A 72 6.27 1.39 9.59
CA LEU A 72 7.70 1.52 9.87
C LEU A 72 8.49 0.75 8.80
N TRP A 73 9.26 1.48 7.99
CA TRP A 73 10.05 0.90 6.91
C TRP A 73 11.32 1.70 6.70
N ASN A 74 12.47 1.02 6.68
CA ASN A 74 13.78 1.62 6.41
C ASN A 74 14.08 2.89 7.25
N GLY A 75 13.71 2.87 8.53
CA GLY A 75 13.87 3.99 9.46
C GLY A 75 12.88 5.16 9.27
N LEU A 76 11.95 5.06 8.32
CA LEU A 76 10.87 6.01 8.12
C LEU A 76 9.61 5.55 8.88
N ALA A 77 8.88 6.53 9.42
CA ALA A 77 7.52 6.34 9.91
C ALA A 77 6.56 7.00 8.90
N LEU A 78 5.67 6.21 8.32
CA LEU A 78 4.74 6.66 7.30
C LEU A 78 3.30 6.54 7.82
N ALA A 79 2.56 7.64 7.76
CA ALA A 79 1.13 7.68 8.03
C ALA A 79 0.33 7.18 6.81
N VAL A 80 -0.62 6.27 7.05
CA VAL A 80 -1.49 5.75 6.00
C VAL A 80 -2.56 6.79 5.65
N LEU A 81 -2.64 7.12 4.36
CA LEU A 81 -3.63 8.03 3.78
C LEU A 81 -4.91 7.33 3.33
N ALA A 82 -4.74 6.17 2.70
CA ALA A 82 -5.84 5.41 2.11
C ALA A 82 -5.40 3.98 1.79
N ILE A 83 -6.35 3.04 1.86
CA ILE A 83 -6.14 1.66 1.42
C ILE A 83 -7.17 1.28 0.35
N VAL A 84 -6.69 0.91 -0.84
CA VAL A 84 -7.54 0.60 -1.99
C VAL A 84 -7.31 -0.83 -2.46
N GLY A 85 -8.36 -1.66 -2.39
CA GLY A 85 -8.34 -3.00 -2.98
C GLY A 85 -8.42 -2.94 -4.51
N ARG A 86 -7.49 -3.60 -5.21
CA ARG A 86 -7.55 -3.79 -6.65
C ARG A 86 -8.28 -5.08 -6.97
N ARG A 87 -9.37 -4.97 -7.73
CA ARG A 87 -10.26 -6.10 -8.03
C ARG A 87 -10.23 -6.45 -9.51
N VAL A 88 -10.25 -7.75 -9.80
CA VAL A 88 -10.44 -8.31 -11.13
C VAL A 88 -11.61 -9.27 -11.07
N ARG A 89 -12.67 -8.99 -11.84
CA ARG A 89 -13.91 -9.80 -11.86
C ARG A 89 -14.47 -10.04 -10.45
N GLY A 90 -14.48 -9.00 -9.61
CA GLY A 90 -15.00 -9.04 -8.24
C GLY A 90 -14.04 -9.54 -7.17
N THR A 91 -12.92 -10.19 -7.53
CA THR A 91 -11.92 -10.69 -6.55
C THR A 91 -10.80 -9.69 -6.35
N THR A 92 -10.46 -9.38 -5.09
CA THR A 92 -9.28 -8.56 -4.76
C THR A 92 -8.01 -9.36 -5.06
N VAL A 93 -7.14 -8.79 -5.89
CA VAL A 93 -5.86 -9.42 -6.29
C VAL A 93 -4.67 -8.87 -5.51
N CYS A 94 -4.77 -7.62 -5.04
CA CYS A 94 -3.83 -6.95 -4.16
C CYS A 94 -4.51 -5.74 -3.52
N LYS A 95 -3.85 -5.14 -2.54
CA LYS A 95 -4.22 -3.81 -2.02
C LYS A 95 -3.11 -2.82 -2.35
N VAL A 96 -3.50 -1.56 -2.48
CA VAL A 96 -2.59 -0.43 -2.63
C VAL A 96 -2.78 0.46 -1.43
N ILE A 97 -1.72 0.66 -0.66
CA ILE A 97 -1.67 1.60 0.45
C ILE A 97 -1.02 2.88 -0.07
N LEU A 98 -1.69 4.01 0.13
CA LEU A 98 -1.08 5.32 -0.03
C LEU A 98 -0.63 5.80 1.35
N ALA A 99 0.61 6.29 1.45
CA ALA A 99 1.16 6.77 2.71
C ALA A 99 2.06 8.00 2.50
N HIS A 100 2.36 8.71 3.58
CA HIS A 100 3.29 9.84 3.58
C HIS A 100 4.06 9.90 4.89
N SER A 101 5.21 10.57 4.89
CA SER A 101 5.99 10.83 6.11
C SER A 101 5.37 11.90 7.00
#